data_AF-A0A9E5VUM9-F1
#
_entry.id   AF-A0A9E5VUM9-F1
#
_cell.length_a   1.000
_cell.length_b   1.000
_cell.length_c   1.000
_cell.angle_alpha   90.00
_cell.angle_beta   90.00
_cell.angle_gamma   90.00
#
_symmetry.space_group_name_H-M   'P 1'
#
loop_
_entity.id
_entity.type
_entity.pdbx_description
1 polymer ?
#
loop_
_entity_poly.entity_id
_entity_poly.type
_entity_poly.pdbx_seq_one_letter_code
_entity_poly.pdbx_strand_id
1 'polypeptide(L)'
;MKVKKTRSRVFIIAGVCCALLAVVVLQKGRGSGKAPKAAPEGSSILLASRDIAYGELLVPAGQGGEANVTVVNGWPSDHKPGGALTAARELTERPMRAAAPFVRDEVILKAKVIPEDEFIPAGLRRESITVDQADTRSGRIRPGMLVDVLQIVNKEPRPYMRNVRVYAVGAVDSRERPVQHKEPDPIVHLLVKAEDHLTFLGARLKAKFMLMPATDPTIEGPLLVDATVQEEAMRAEIRELLVRGGALMAAGDYEGAHSAFRQAAELHPSVGDLSKQAAEQAAQCRQKLAMGRYEQARRALEEDKDYTLVLHHLDTIANEFGDVQSVITQASELRRRTEEARSRALVQDRYANAVRQLEDSLKDGNLPRARELLADLKQLQEQGVRSDGATEDLATEVAGYERRVREAAQAFESDRMVLESFVRQQKLPEARDRLRQMKQKFPRHPDLPRLEASVPAE
;
A
#
# COMPACT_ATOMS: atom_id res chain seq x y z
N MET A 1 119.35 -58.55 -5.75
CA MET A 1 118.09 -58.10 -6.39
C MET A 1 116.97 -59.03 -5.93
N LYS A 2 116.19 -58.81 -4.87
CA LYS A 2 115.24 -57.72 -4.51
C LYS A 2 114.07 -57.54 -5.49
N VAL A 3 113.29 -58.60 -5.74
CA VAL A 3 111.94 -58.61 -6.35
C VAL A 3 111.32 -59.95 -5.87
N LYS A 4 110.17 -60.12 -5.19
CA LYS A 4 108.79 -59.69 -5.50
C LYS A 4 107.90 -60.00 -4.27
N LYS A 5 108.00 -59.22 -3.20
CA LYS A 5 107.25 -59.41 -1.94
C LYS A 5 105.97 -58.55 -1.91
N THR A 6 105.15 -58.61 -2.97
CA THR A 6 103.94 -57.76 -3.10
C THR A 6 102.75 -58.40 -3.82
N ARG A 7 102.84 -59.66 -4.29
CA ARG A 7 101.68 -60.33 -4.95
C ARG A 7 100.92 -61.30 -4.03
N SER A 8 101.53 -61.81 -2.97
CA SER A 8 100.88 -62.73 -2.02
C SER A 8 99.94 -62.04 -1.02
N ARG A 9 100.16 -60.75 -0.71
CA ARG A 9 99.27 -59.98 0.19
C ARG A 9 97.95 -59.59 -0.47
N VAL A 10 97.92 -59.41 -1.79
CA VAL A 10 96.68 -59.04 -2.52
C VAL A 10 95.68 -60.20 -2.58
N PHE A 11 96.14 -61.45 -2.72
CA PHE A 11 95.27 -62.61 -2.73
C PHE A 11 94.74 -62.99 -1.34
N ILE A 12 95.53 -62.76 -0.28
CA ILE A 12 95.06 -62.96 1.11
C ILE A 12 94.04 -61.88 1.50
N ILE A 13 94.24 -60.62 1.08
CA ILE A 13 93.27 -59.54 1.31
C ILE A 13 91.98 -59.77 0.51
N ALA A 14 92.07 -60.23 -0.75
CA ALA A 14 90.88 -60.57 -1.55
C ALA A 14 90.09 -61.77 -1.00
N GLY A 15 90.79 -62.79 -0.49
CA GLY A 15 90.17 -63.96 0.15
C GLY A 15 89.51 -63.62 1.50
N VAL A 16 90.13 -62.77 2.31
CA VAL A 16 89.56 -62.28 3.58
C VAL A 16 88.38 -61.32 3.33
N CYS A 17 88.42 -60.49 2.28
CA CYS A 17 87.29 -59.64 1.90
C CYS A 17 86.10 -60.43 1.34
N CYS A 18 86.30 -61.53 0.59
CA CYS A 18 85.20 -62.39 0.15
C CYS A 18 84.60 -63.22 1.31
N ALA A 19 85.43 -63.69 2.25
CA ALA A 19 84.94 -64.37 3.45
C ALA A 19 84.19 -63.42 4.40
N LEU A 20 84.65 -62.17 4.55
CA LEU A 20 83.94 -61.15 5.33
C LEU A 20 82.63 -60.70 4.66
N LEU A 21 82.57 -60.61 3.32
CA LEU A 21 81.31 -60.32 2.62
C LEU A 21 80.29 -61.47 2.76
N ALA A 22 80.73 -62.73 2.75
CA ALA A 22 79.85 -63.87 3.01
C ALA A 22 79.35 -63.90 4.47
N VAL A 23 80.19 -63.53 5.44
CA VAL A 23 79.80 -63.45 6.86
C VAL A 23 78.89 -62.23 7.13
N VAL A 24 79.08 -61.10 6.45
CA VAL A 24 78.17 -59.94 6.56
C VAL A 24 76.81 -60.23 5.93
N VAL A 25 76.73 -60.98 4.83
CA VAL A 25 75.45 -61.41 4.24
C VAL A 25 74.74 -62.45 5.13
N LEU A 26 75.48 -63.33 5.80
CA LEU A 26 74.91 -64.30 6.76
C LEU A 26 74.59 -63.70 8.15
N GLN A 27 75.30 -62.66 8.60
CA GLN A 27 75.01 -61.96 9.87
C GLN A 27 73.95 -60.86 9.73
N LYS A 28 73.74 -60.28 8.54
CA LYS A 28 72.51 -59.50 8.25
C LYS A 28 71.25 -60.37 8.14
N GLY A 29 71.42 -61.69 8.05
CA GLY A 29 70.33 -62.67 7.93
C GLY A 29 69.96 -63.43 9.22
N ARG A 30 70.66 -63.26 10.36
CA ARG A 30 70.37 -64.05 11.58
C ARG A 30 70.78 -63.37 12.89
N GLY A 31 69.85 -62.57 13.43
CA GLY A 31 69.46 -62.59 14.85
C GLY A 31 70.39 -61.98 15.92
N SER A 32 70.26 -60.68 16.18
CA SER A 32 70.18 -60.18 17.57
C SER A 32 69.13 -59.06 17.71
N GLY A 33 68.10 -59.11 16.86
CA GLY A 33 66.87 -58.41 17.15
C GLY A 33 66.20 -59.10 18.33
N LYS A 34 66.11 -58.39 19.48
CA LYS A 34 64.86 -58.37 20.25
C LYS A 34 63.74 -58.57 19.24
N ALA A 35 62.90 -59.59 19.46
CA ALA A 35 61.77 -59.93 18.61
C ALA A 35 61.28 -58.65 17.95
N PRO A 36 61.25 -58.54 16.61
CA PRO A 36 60.61 -57.39 16.00
C PRO A 36 59.24 -57.37 16.66
N LYS A 37 59.03 -56.38 17.54
CA LYS A 37 57.72 -56.01 18.03
C LYS A 37 56.99 -55.89 16.71
N ALA A 38 56.09 -56.85 16.44
CA ALA A 38 55.48 -57.04 15.15
C ALA A 38 55.23 -55.65 14.59
N ALA A 39 55.80 -55.32 13.41
CA ALA A 39 55.45 -54.06 12.75
C ALA A 39 53.94 -54.02 12.86
N PRO A 40 53.38 -53.09 13.65
CA PRO A 40 52.00 -53.23 14.11
C PRO A 40 51.22 -53.41 12.84
N GLU A 41 50.50 -54.53 12.73
CA GLU A 41 49.67 -54.83 11.57
C GLU A 41 48.82 -53.60 11.36
N GLY A 42 49.21 -52.81 10.38
CA GLY A 42 48.94 -51.39 10.40
C GLY A 42 48.48 -51.00 9.04
N SER A 43 47.20 -50.68 8.93
CA SER A 43 46.58 -50.27 7.69
C SER A 43 47.14 -48.93 7.21
N SER A 44 47.19 -48.71 5.89
CA SER A 44 47.44 -47.38 5.33
C SER A 44 46.17 -46.55 5.39
N ILE A 45 46.28 -45.26 5.73
CA ILE A 45 45.17 -44.30 5.67
C ILE A 45 45.61 -42.99 5.01
N LEU A 46 44.64 -42.22 4.52
CA LEU A 46 44.84 -40.88 3.97
C LEU A 46 44.54 -39.82 5.02
N LEU A 47 45.42 -38.84 5.18
CA LEU A 47 45.25 -37.66 6.03
C LEU A 47 45.26 -36.37 5.21
N ALA A 48 44.51 -35.36 5.65
CA ALA A 48 44.61 -34.01 5.13
C ALA A 48 45.97 -33.38 5.51
N SER A 49 46.78 -32.93 4.55
CA SER A 49 48.08 -32.30 4.85
C SER A 49 47.96 -30.82 5.26
N ARG A 50 46.82 -30.21 4.96
CA ARG A 50 46.40 -28.86 5.36
C ARG A 50 44.89 -28.82 5.51
N ASP A 51 44.34 -27.68 5.93
CA ASP A 51 42.90 -27.48 5.87
C ASP A 51 42.42 -27.59 4.42
N ILE A 52 41.39 -28.41 4.21
CA ILE A 52 40.78 -28.66 2.91
C ILE A 52 39.36 -28.10 2.95
N ALA A 53 39.05 -27.18 2.04
CA ALA A 53 37.72 -26.60 1.98
C ALA A 53 36.71 -27.57 1.34
N TYR A 54 35.42 -27.39 1.63
CA TYR A 54 34.35 -28.08 0.91
C TYR A 54 34.48 -27.83 -0.60
N GLY A 55 34.35 -28.90 -1.38
CA GLY A 55 34.45 -28.92 -2.83
C GLY A 55 35.87 -28.91 -3.38
N GLU A 56 36.89 -28.80 -2.53
CA GLU A 56 38.28 -28.86 -2.97
C GLU A 56 38.65 -30.28 -3.44
N LEU A 57 39.43 -30.36 -4.52
CA LEU A 57 39.88 -31.64 -5.08
C LEU A 57 40.94 -32.26 -4.16
N LEU A 58 40.81 -33.55 -3.86
CA LEU A 58 41.78 -34.28 -3.06
C LEU A 58 42.95 -34.74 -3.93
N VAL A 59 44.11 -34.11 -3.71
CA VAL A 59 45.34 -34.35 -4.47
C VAL A 59 46.38 -34.99 -3.55
N PRO A 60 46.74 -36.27 -3.77
CA PRO A 60 47.76 -36.93 -2.96
C PRO A 60 49.16 -36.36 -3.23
N ALA A 61 50.00 -36.34 -2.18
CA ALA A 61 51.39 -35.92 -2.25
C ALA A 61 52.18 -36.71 -3.32
N GLY A 62 52.89 -35.99 -4.20
CA GLY A 62 53.70 -36.56 -5.27
C GLY A 62 53.03 -36.59 -6.66
N GLN A 63 51.77 -36.14 -6.78
CA GLN A 63 51.13 -35.88 -8.06
C GLN A 63 50.97 -34.37 -8.28
N GLY A 64 51.39 -33.87 -9.44
CA GLY A 64 51.51 -32.43 -9.73
C GLY A 64 50.27 -31.60 -9.37
N GLY A 65 50.51 -30.41 -8.79
CA GLY A 65 49.52 -29.55 -8.15
C GLY A 65 49.92 -29.24 -6.70
N GLU A 66 49.12 -28.44 -5.97
CA GLU A 66 49.28 -28.27 -4.53
C GLU A 66 48.66 -29.47 -3.79
N ALA A 67 49.49 -30.45 -3.43
CA ALA A 67 49.01 -31.63 -2.71
C ALA A 67 48.40 -31.27 -1.34
N ASN A 68 47.20 -31.76 -1.09
CA ASN A 68 46.45 -31.54 0.14
C ASN A 68 46.12 -32.84 0.90
N VAL A 69 46.53 -34.00 0.38
CA VAL A 69 46.38 -35.32 1.03
C VAL A 69 47.71 -36.04 1.14
N THR A 70 47.98 -36.67 2.28
CA THR A 70 49.18 -37.48 2.52
C THR A 70 48.81 -38.90 2.93
N VAL A 71 49.56 -39.90 2.45
CA VAL A 71 49.41 -41.30 2.83
C VAL A 71 50.23 -41.58 4.09
N VAL A 72 49.60 -42.10 5.13
CA VAL A 72 50.27 -42.57 6.34
C VAL A 72 50.19 -44.10 6.38
N ASN A 73 51.36 -44.75 6.43
CA ASN A 73 51.48 -46.19 6.53
C ASN A 73 51.65 -46.63 7.99
N GLY A 74 51.16 -47.81 8.35
CA GLY A 74 51.34 -48.36 9.70
C GLY A 74 50.37 -47.82 10.74
N TRP A 75 49.17 -47.36 10.33
CA TRP A 75 48.13 -46.93 11.26
C TRP A 75 47.58 -48.13 12.04
N PRO A 76 47.50 -48.09 13.38
CA PRO A 76 47.04 -49.22 14.17
C PRO A 76 45.67 -49.75 13.69
N SER A 77 45.60 -51.02 13.30
CA SER A 77 44.38 -51.59 12.69
C SER A 77 43.15 -51.48 13.61
N ASP A 78 43.34 -51.60 14.93
CA ASP A 78 42.28 -51.48 15.94
C ASP A 78 41.70 -50.05 16.07
N HIS A 79 42.42 -49.05 15.54
CA HIS A 79 42.05 -47.63 15.63
C HIS A 79 41.76 -47.01 14.24
N LYS A 80 41.53 -47.85 13.23
CA LYS A 80 41.15 -47.37 11.90
C LYS A 80 39.71 -46.83 11.95
N PRO A 81 39.48 -45.53 11.65
CA PRO A 81 38.12 -45.02 11.57
C PRO A 81 37.32 -45.75 10.49
N GLY A 82 36.07 -46.09 10.79
CA GLY A 82 35.17 -46.72 9.83
C GLY A 82 35.05 -45.86 8.56
N GLY A 83 35.27 -46.47 7.39
CA GLY A 83 35.19 -45.78 6.11
C GLY A 83 36.41 -44.92 5.74
N ALA A 84 37.53 -44.99 6.45
CA ALA A 84 38.77 -44.31 6.04
C ALA A 84 39.26 -44.79 4.66
N LEU A 85 39.62 -43.85 3.79
CA LEU A 85 40.31 -44.15 2.53
C LEU A 85 41.73 -44.63 2.80
N THR A 86 42.16 -45.68 2.09
CA THR A 86 43.39 -46.41 2.42
C THR A 86 44.48 -46.33 1.37
N ALA A 87 44.12 -46.04 0.12
CA ALA A 87 45.08 -45.94 -0.96
C ALA A 87 44.94 -44.62 -1.71
N ALA A 88 46.09 -43.98 -2.02
CA ALA A 88 46.11 -42.81 -2.90
C ALA A 88 45.49 -43.12 -4.28
N ARG A 89 45.58 -44.37 -4.73
CA ARG A 89 44.98 -44.85 -5.98
C ARG A 89 43.47 -44.62 -6.05
N GLU A 90 42.77 -44.69 -4.91
CA GLU A 90 41.32 -44.41 -4.83
C GLU A 90 40.99 -42.95 -5.20
N LEU A 91 41.92 -42.01 -4.99
CA LEU A 91 41.77 -40.60 -5.38
C LEU A 91 42.17 -40.33 -6.84
N THR A 92 42.96 -41.22 -7.44
CA THR A 92 43.52 -41.01 -8.79
C THR A 92 42.72 -41.68 -9.89
N GLU A 93 42.12 -42.84 -9.59
CA GLU A 93 41.27 -43.56 -10.56
C GLU A 93 39.92 -42.88 -10.72
N ARG A 94 39.40 -42.32 -9.63
CA ARG A 94 38.18 -41.51 -9.61
C ARG A 94 38.49 -40.27 -8.78
N PRO A 95 38.78 -39.12 -9.41
CA PRO A 95 39.04 -37.88 -8.69
C PRO A 95 37.94 -37.60 -7.67
N MET A 96 38.30 -37.28 -6.43
CA MET A 96 37.35 -37.04 -5.34
C MET A 96 37.47 -35.61 -4.85
N ARG A 97 36.34 -35.03 -4.43
CA ARG A 97 36.25 -33.72 -3.78
C ARG A 97 35.83 -33.88 -2.33
N ALA A 98 36.20 -32.91 -1.52
CA ALA A 98 35.74 -32.81 -0.14
C ALA A 98 34.22 -32.51 -0.10
N ALA A 99 33.42 -33.43 0.43
CA ALA A 99 31.99 -33.22 0.69
C ALA A 99 31.74 -32.53 2.05
N ALA A 100 32.79 -32.31 2.83
CA ALA A 100 32.81 -31.53 4.07
C ALA A 100 34.24 -30.97 4.26
N PRO A 101 34.41 -29.85 4.99
CA PRO A 101 35.75 -29.33 5.26
C PRO A 101 36.57 -30.32 6.08
N PHE A 102 37.87 -30.38 5.83
CA PHE A 102 38.83 -31.13 6.65
C PHE A 102 39.77 -30.18 7.37
N VAL A 103 40.07 -30.50 8.63
CA VAL A 103 41.17 -29.86 9.35
C VAL A 103 42.46 -30.59 9.03
N ARG A 104 43.59 -29.88 9.07
CA ARG A 104 44.91 -30.51 8.98
C ARG A 104 45.03 -31.75 9.88
N ASP A 105 45.65 -32.79 9.34
CA ASP A 105 45.89 -34.12 9.92
C ASP A 105 44.60 -34.93 10.18
N GLU A 106 43.43 -34.47 9.72
CA GLU A 106 42.18 -35.24 9.78
C GLU A 106 42.19 -36.41 8.77
N VAL A 107 41.63 -37.55 9.18
CA VAL A 107 41.48 -38.73 8.33
C VAL A 107 40.47 -38.48 7.22
N ILE A 108 40.86 -38.79 5.97
CA ILE A 108 39.95 -38.71 4.83
C ILE A 108 38.98 -39.89 4.86
N LEU A 109 37.73 -39.61 5.24
CA LEU A 109 36.66 -40.60 5.30
C LEU A 109 35.85 -40.62 4.00
N LYS A 110 35.45 -41.82 3.55
CA LYS A 110 34.54 -42.03 2.41
C LYS A 110 33.24 -41.22 2.55
N ALA A 111 32.73 -41.05 3.76
CA ALA A 111 31.52 -40.27 4.03
C ALA A 111 31.69 -38.74 3.87
N LYS A 112 32.93 -38.24 3.90
CA LYS A 112 33.26 -36.81 3.77
C LYS A 112 33.83 -36.48 2.39
N VAL A 113 33.77 -37.40 1.44
CA VAL A 113 34.25 -37.19 0.08
C VAL A 113 33.19 -37.59 -0.92
N ILE A 114 33.26 -37.01 -2.11
CA ILE A 114 32.33 -37.26 -3.18
C ILE A 114 33.10 -37.30 -4.50
N PRO A 115 32.81 -38.24 -5.40
CA PRO A 115 33.43 -38.25 -6.71
C PRO A 115 33.25 -36.94 -7.47
N GLU A 116 34.26 -36.52 -8.22
CA GLU A 116 34.24 -35.28 -8.99
C GLU A 116 33.09 -35.26 -10.00
N ASP A 117 32.81 -36.40 -10.63
CA ASP A 117 31.71 -36.59 -11.58
C ASP A 117 30.32 -36.62 -10.93
N GLU A 118 30.25 -36.86 -9.62
CA GLU A 118 29.01 -36.84 -8.82
C GLU A 118 28.85 -35.55 -8.00
N PHE A 119 29.82 -34.63 -8.07
CA PHE A 119 29.85 -33.45 -7.21
C PHE A 119 28.67 -32.49 -7.45
N ILE A 120 28.12 -32.50 -8.67
CA ILE A 120 26.77 -31.99 -8.94
C ILE A 120 25.87 -33.23 -9.09
N PRO A 121 24.99 -33.52 -8.12
CA PRO A 121 24.10 -34.67 -8.19
C PRO A 121 23.25 -34.69 -9.46
N ALA A 122 22.97 -35.89 -9.97
CA ALA A 122 22.04 -36.07 -11.08
C ALA A 122 20.68 -35.43 -10.75
N GLY A 123 20.16 -34.61 -11.67
CA GLY A 123 18.91 -33.88 -11.47
C GLY A 123 19.04 -32.53 -10.75
N LEU A 124 20.25 -32.09 -10.39
CA LEU A 124 20.52 -30.73 -9.92
C LEU A 124 21.27 -29.92 -10.98
N ARG A 125 21.10 -28.60 -10.94
CA ARG A 125 21.81 -27.61 -11.75
C ARG A 125 22.40 -26.54 -10.86
N ARG A 126 23.56 -26.03 -11.26
CA ARG A 126 24.25 -24.94 -10.57
C ARG A 126 23.74 -23.60 -11.07
N GLU A 127 23.44 -22.70 -10.15
CA GLU A 127 23.06 -21.33 -10.46
C GLU A 127 23.84 -20.32 -9.62
N SER A 128 24.26 -19.22 -10.26
CA SER A 128 24.99 -18.15 -9.59
C SER A 128 24.08 -16.98 -9.26
N ILE A 129 24.26 -16.41 -8.07
CA ILE A 129 23.62 -15.17 -7.66
C ILE A 129 24.65 -14.25 -7.00
N THR A 130 24.53 -12.96 -7.27
CA THR A 130 25.34 -11.93 -6.62
C THR A 130 24.69 -11.58 -5.29
N VAL A 131 25.45 -11.63 -4.20
CA VAL A 131 24.98 -11.25 -2.86
C VAL A 131 25.79 -10.08 -2.31
N ASP A 132 25.32 -9.49 -1.22
CA ASP A 132 26.01 -8.35 -0.61
C ASP A 132 27.30 -8.80 0.13
N GLN A 133 28.37 -8.02 0.06
CA GLN A 133 29.67 -8.32 0.68
C GLN A 133 29.61 -8.66 2.18
N ALA A 134 28.64 -8.08 2.89
CA ALA A 134 28.44 -8.31 4.31
C ALA A 134 28.06 -9.77 4.62
N ASP A 135 27.29 -10.42 3.74
CA ASP A 135 26.76 -11.77 3.98
C ASP A 135 27.81 -12.86 3.78
N THR A 136 28.79 -12.63 2.90
CA THR A 136 29.88 -13.60 2.68
C THR A 136 31.09 -13.36 3.58
N ARG A 137 31.47 -12.11 3.85
CA ARG A 137 32.62 -11.79 4.74
C ARG A 137 32.36 -12.11 6.21
N SER A 138 31.11 -12.02 6.65
CA SER A 138 30.71 -12.41 8.01
C SER A 138 30.72 -13.94 8.23
N GLY A 139 30.91 -14.73 7.17
CA GLY A 139 30.85 -16.18 7.22
C GLY A 139 29.45 -16.72 7.50
N ARG A 140 28.40 -15.90 7.31
CA ARG A 140 26.98 -16.30 7.43
C ARG A 140 26.55 -17.29 6.35
N ILE A 141 27.21 -17.24 5.19
CA ILE A 141 26.99 -18.17 4.08
C ILE A 141 28.29 -18.89 3.79
N ARG A 142 28.25 -20.23 3.80
CA ARG A 142 29.41 -21.09 3.54
C ARG A 142 29.05 -22.21 2.55
N PRO A 143 30.02 -22.70 1.77
CA PRO A 143 29.81 -23.89 0.95
C PRO A 143 29.30 -25.07 1.79
N GLY A 144 28.34 -25.81 1.25
CA GLY A 144 27.66 -26.93 1.91
C GLY A 144 26.48 -26.54 2.81
N MET A 145 26.29 -25.26 3.16
CA MET A 145 25.14 -24.82 3.97
C MET A 145 23.83 -24.87 3.18
N LEU A 146 22.72 -25.06 3.90
CA LEU A 146 21.37 -24.84 3.40
C LEU A 146 20.99 -23.37 3.62
N VAL A 147 20.45 -22.73 2.59
CA VAL A 147 20.00 -21.34 2.60
C VAL A 147 18.59 -21.22 2.03
N ASP A 148 17.84 -20.26 2.55
CA ASP A 148 16.61 -19.80 1.94
C ASP A 148 16.94 -18.68 0.95
N VAL A 149 16.38 -18.80 -0.26
CA VAL A 149 16.47 -17.76 -1.29
C VAL A 149 15.25 -16.87 -1.14
N LEU A 150 15.48 -15.58 -0.90
CA LEU A 150 14.44 -14.57 -0.86
C LEU A 150 14.44 -13.75 -2.15
N GLN A 151 13.25 -13.48 -2.68
CA GLN A 151 13.02 -12.56 -3.78
C GLN A 151 12.60 -11.19 -3.25
N ILE A 152 13.24 -10.12 -3.74
CA ILE A 152 12.88 -8.75 -3.39
C ILE A 152 11.77 -8.27 -4.32
N VAL A 153 10.54 -8.16 -3.81
CA VAL A 153 9.36 -7.66 -4.53
C VAL A 153 8.90 -6.38 -3.86
N ASN A 154 8.79 -5.27 -4.60
CA ASN A 154 8.40 -3.96 -4.06
C ASN A 154 9.22 -3.50 -2.83
N LYS A 155 10.53 -3.78 -2.82
CA LYS A 155 11.48 -3.52 -1.71
C LYS A 155 11.30 -4.38 -0.46
N GLU A 156 10.44 -5.40 -0.50
CA GLU A 156 10.26 -6.35 0.60
C GLU A 156 10.87 -7.72 0.25
N PRO A 157 11.69 -8.31 1.13
CA PRO A 157 12.23 -9.66 0.92
C PRO A 157 11.16 -10.71 1.21
N ARG A 158 10.91 -11.62 0.27
CA ARG A 158 9.91 -12.69 0.37
C ARG A 158 10.54 -14.06 0.10
N PRO A 159 10.25 -15.11 0.89
CA PRO A 159 10.76 -16.46 0.62
C PRO A 159 10.36 -16.92 -0.78
N TYR A 160 11.34 -17.34 -1.57
CA TYR A 160 11.16 -17.83 -2.93
C TYR A 160 11.50 -19.32 -3.03
N MET A 161 12.63 -19.73 -2.44
CA MET A 161 12.99 -21.13 -2.28
C MET A 161 13.52 -21.39 -0.88
N ARG A 162 13.24 -22.58 -0.35
CA ARG A 162 13.75 -22.99 0.96
C ARG A 162 14.83 -24.06 0.83
N ASN A 163 15.77 -24.11 1.79
CA ASN A 163 16.77 -25.18 1.90
C ASN A 163 17.56 -25.49 0.62
N VAL A 164 17.94 -24.43 -0.10
CA VAL A 164 18.81 -24.52 -1.26
C VAL A 164 20.24 -24.73 -0.79
N ARG A 165 20.94 -25.73 -1.34
CA ARG A 165 22.32 -26.01 -0.94
C ARG A 165 23.29 -25.06 -1.63
N VAL A 166 24.17 -24.44 -0.84
CA VAL A 166 25.28 -23.63 -1.34
C VAL A 166 26.36 -24.55 -1.89
N TYR A 167 26.63 -24.45 -3.19
CA TYR A 167 27.69 -25.17 -3.88
C TYR A 167 29.06 -24.55 -3.60
N ALA A 168 29.18 -23.23 -3.81
CA ALA A 168 30.43 -22.51 -3.65
C ALA A 168 30.18 -21.02 -3.34
N VAL A 169 31.18 -20.36 -2.79
CA VAL A 169 31.19 -18.90 -2.56
C VAL A 169 32.47 -18.34 -3.20
N GLY A 170 32.31 -17.34 -4.05
CA GLY A 170 33.39 -16.70 -4.80
C GLY A 170 33.54 -17.20 -6.25
N ALA A 171 34.70 -16.88 -6.83
CA ALA A 171 35.04 -17.20 -8.20
C ALA A 171 35.05 -18.71 -8.45
N VAL A 172 34.67 -19.09 -9.67
CA VAL A 172 34.90 -20.43 -10.20
C VAL A 172 35.77 -20.33 -11.45
N ASP A 173 36.70 -21.26 -11.66
CA ASP A 173 37.56 -21.22 -12.84
C ASP A 173 36.85 -21.71 -14.12
N SER A 174 37.59 -21.76 -15.24
CA SER A 174 37.10 -22.23 -16.54
C SER A 174 36.62 -23.68 -16.56
N ARG A 175 36.91 -24.46 -15.51
CA ARG A 175 36.39 -25.81 -15.28
C ARG A 175 35.37 -25.84 -14.15
N GLU A 176 34.81 -24.69 -13.82
CA GLU A 176 33.74 -24.52 -12.84
C GLU A 176 34.16 -24.84 -11.40
N ARG A 177 35.46 -24.79 -11.09
CA ARG A 177 36.03 -25.16 -9.78
C ARG A 177 36.13 -23.93 -8.87
N PRO A 178 35.81 -24.00 -7.57
CA PRO A 178 35.97 -22.87 -6.64
C PRO A 178 37.43 -22.37 -6.63
N VAL A 179 37.64 -21.07 -6.80
CA VAL A 179 38.95 -20.41 -6.77
C VAL A 179 38.99 -19.41 -5.63
N GLN A 180 40.07 -19.41 -4.84
CA GLN A 180 40.35 -18.34 -3.89
C GLN A 180 40.85 -17.10 -4.62
N HIS A 181 39.95 -16.31 -5.17
CA HIS A 181 40.24 -14.94 -5.61
C HIS A 181 39.39 -13.93 -4.85
N LYS A 182 40.03 -12.80 -4.50
CA LYS A 182 39.41 -11.69 -3.79
C LYS A 182 38.61 -10.86 -4.79
N GLU A 183 37.45 -11.36 -5.20
CA GLU A 183 36.56 -10.64 -6.11
C GLU A 183 35.89 -9.42 -5.44
N PRO A 184 35.56 -8.38 -6.24
CA PRO A 184 34.88 -7.19 -5.74
C PRO A 184 33.42 -7.47 -5.34
N ASP A 185 32.72 -8.42 -5.94
CA ASP A 185 31.35 -8.81 -5.55
C ASP A 185 31.29 -10.31 -5.25
N PRO A 186 30.79 -10.74 -4.09
CA PRO A 186 30.77 -12.16 -3.78
C PRO A 186 29.64 -12.85 -4.55
N ILE A 187 30.03 -13.76 -5.43
CA ILE A 187 29.10 -14.66 -6.11
C ILE A 187 28.84 -15.87 -5.23
N VAL A 188 27.58 -16.26 -5.05
CA VAL A 188 27.21 -17.52 -4.40
C VAL A 188 26.62 -18.45 -5.45
N HIS A 189 27.14 -19.67 -5.51
CA HIS A 189 26.67 -20.73 -6.38
C HIS A 189 25.74 -21.64 -5.58
N LEU A 190 24.55 -21.91 -6.11
CA LEU A 190 23.46 -22.67 -5.50
C LEU A 190 23.17 -23.93 -6.32
N LEU A 191 22.74 -25.00 -5.64
CA LEU A 191 22.21 -26.19 -6.29
C LEU A 191 20.68 -26.13 -6.32
N VAL A 192 20.13 -25.98 -7.53
CA VAL A 192 18.69 -25.91 -7.81
C VAL A 192 18.28 -27.21 -8.53
N LYS A 193 17.08 -27.74 -8.28
CA LYS A 193 16.61 -28.90 -9.04
C LYS A 193 16.45 -28.57 -10.52
N ALA A 194 16.75 -29.54 -11.38
CA ALA A 194 16.65 -29.37 -12.82
C ALA A 194 15.23 -29.02 -13.28
N GLU A 195 14.20 -29.52 -12.58
CA GLU A 195 12.78 -29.18 -12.82
C GLU A 195 12.46 -27.70 -12.49
N ASP A 196 13.05 -27.15 -11.44
CA ASP A 196 12.80 -25.78 -10.97
C ASP A 196 13.69 -24.72 -11.65
N HIS A 197 14.69 -25.17 -12.41
CA HIS A 197 15.75 -24.32 -12.94
C HIS A 197 15.25 -23.22 -13.89
N LEU A 198 14.31 -23.54 -14.79
CA LEU A 198 13.73 -22.54 -15.70
C LEU A 198 12.92 -21.48 -14.93
N THR A 199 12.17 -21.90 -13.92
CA THR A 199 11.39 -21.01 -13.04
C THR A 199 12.32 -20.09 -12.24
N PHE A 200 13.41 -20.64 -11.68
CA PHE A 200 14.45 -19.88 -11.00
C PHE A 200 15.09 -18.82 -11.91
N LEU A 201 15.50 -19.19 -13.13
CA LEU A 201 16.08 -18.26 -14.10
C LEU A 201 15.11 -17.14 -14.46
N GLY A 202 13.83 -17.47 -14.69
CA GLY A 202 12.79 -16.48 -14.96
C GLY A 202 12.61 -15.47 -13.83
N ALA A 203 12.67 -15.92 -12.56
CA ALA A 203 12.58 -15.05 -11.40
C ALA A 203 13.84 -14.18 -11.20
N ARG A 204 15.04 -14.73 -11.44
CA ARG A 204 16.32 -14.00 -11.35
C ARG A 204 16.38 -12.81 -12.33
N LEU A 205 15.78 -12.95 -13.52
CA LEU A 205 15.72 -11.87 -14.51
C LEU A 205 14.78 -10.73 -14.10
N LYS A 206 13.82 -10.99 -13.22
CA LYS A 206 12.77 -10.03 -12.83
C LYS A 206 13.02 -9.32 -11.51
N ALA A 207 13.83 -9.91 -10.62
CA ALA A 207 14.02 -9.42 -9.27
C ALA A 207 15.43 -9.71 -8.73
N LYS A 208 15.87 -8.90 -7.74
CA LYS A 208 17.09 -9.17 -6.97
C LYS A 208 16.81 -10.28 -5.95
N PHE A 209 17.78 -11.17 -5.75
CA PHE A 209 17.73 -12.19 -4.71
C PHE A 209 18.58 -11.81 -3.50
N MET A 210 18.16 -12.31 -2.34
CA MET A 210 18.89 -12.26 -1.08
C MET A 210 18.97 -13.68 -0.52
N LEU A 211 20.06 -14.00 0.18
CA LEU A 211 20.24 -15.29 0.82
C LEU A 211 20.19 -15.15 2.33
N MET A 212 19.52 -16.10 2.98
CA MET A 212 19.58 -16.26 4.43
C MET A 212 19.89 -17.71 4.80
N PRO A 213 20.56 -17.99 5.93
CA PRO A 213 20.62 -19.35 6.47
C PRO A 213 19.21 -19.95 6.56
N ALA A 214 19.10 -21.24 6.22
CA ALA A 214 17.83 -21.96 6.24
C ALA A 214 17.07 -21.78 7.57
N THR A 215 15.82 -21.36 7.48
CA THR A 215 14.95 -21.14 8.65
C THR A 215 14.56 -22.47 9.32
N ASP A 216 14.37 -23.53 8.51
CA ASP A 216 14.09 -24.88 8.98
C ASP A 216 14.81 -25.91 8.08
N PRO A 217 15.97 -26.44 8.50
CA PRO A 217 16.78 -27.35 7.68
C PRO A 217 16.18 -28.75 7.54
N THR A 218 15.06 -29.05 8.21
CA THR A 218 14.42 -30.38 8.17
C THR A 218 13.49 -30.56 6.96
N ILE A 219 13.09 -29.47 6.29
CA ILE A 219 12.26 -29.53 5.08
C ILE A 219 13.13 -30.05 3.92
N GLU A 220 12.74 -31.17 3.31
CA GLU A 220 13.53 -31.78 2.25
C GLU A 220 13.47 -30.98 0.94
N GLY A 221 14.65 -30.54 0.48
CA GLY A 221 14.89 -30.01 -0.85
C GLY A 221 14.38 -28.59 -1.10
N PRO A 222 14.69 -28.03 -2.28
CA PRO A 222 14.12 -26.76 -2.70
C PRO A 222 12.62 -26.88 -2.84
N LEU A 223 11.90 -26.26 -1.91
CA LEU A 223 10.48 -25.97 -2.06
C LEU A 223 10.35 -24.55 -2.62
N LEU A 224 9.85 -24.43 -3.84
CA LEU A 224 9.36 -23.14 -4.34
C LEU A 224 8.18 -22.73 -3.44
N VAL A 225 8.32 -21.60 -2.74
CA VAL A 225 7.21 -21.06 -1.95
C VAL A 225 6.25 -20.44 -2.94
N ASP A 226 5.13 -21.13 -3.19
CA ASP A 226 4.18 -20.76 -4.22
C ASP A 226 3.46 -19.47 -3.82
N ALA A 227 3.72 -18.39 -4.55
CA ALA A 227 3.11 -17.06 -4.33
C ALA A 227 1.58 -17.07 -4.54
N THR A 228 1.05 -18.14 -5.14
CA THR A 228 -0.37 -18.37 -5.43
C THR A 228 -1.23 -18.45 -4.17
N VAL A 229 -0.77 -19.14 -3.11
CA VAL A 229 -1.57 -19.36 -1.88
C VAL A 229 -1.83 -18.05 -1.13
N GLN A 230 -0.87 -17.11 -1.12
CA GLN A 230 -1.07 -15.80 -0.51
C GLN A 230 -1.94 -14.87 -1.37
N GLU A 231 -1.78 -14.92 -2.69
CA GLU A 231 -2.65 -14.15 -3.59
C GLU A 231 -4.11 -14.63 -3.50
N GLU A 232 -4.34 -15.93 -3.34
CA GLU A 232 -5.67 -16.52 -3.12
C GLU A 232 -6.30 -16.06 -1.80
N ALA A 233 -5.51 -16.00 -0.71
CA ALA A 233 -5.99 -15.47 0.57
C ALA A 233 -6.38 -13.99 0.47
N MET A 234 -5.55 -13.15 -0.16
CA MET A 234 -5.86 -11.74 -0.42
C MET A 234 -7.12 -11.57 -1.28
N ARG A 235 -7.26 -12.41 -2.32
CA ARG A 235 -8.47 -12.44 -3.17
C ARG A 235 -9.72 -12.85 -2.38
N ALA A 236 -9.59 -13.78 -1.43
CA ALA A 236 -10.71 -14.23 -0.60
C ALA A 236 -11.22 -13.11 0.31
N GLU A 237 -10.33 -12.36 0.96
CA GLU A 237 -10.68 -11.25 1.85
C GLU A 237 -11.38 -10.10 1.08
N ILE A 238 -10.88 -9.75 -0.12
CA ILE A 238 -11.55 -8.76 -0.98
C ILE A 238 -12.95 -9.23 -1.40
N ARG A 239 -13.10 -10.52 -1.75
CA ARG A 239 -14.40 -11.08 -2.12
C ARG A 239 -15.41 -11.03 -0.99
N GLU A 240 -14.98 -11.28 0.25
CA GLU A 240 -15.86 -11.19 1.42
C GLU A 240 -16.40 -9.76 1.57
N LEU A 241 -15.53 -8.75 1.46
CA LEU A 241 -15.95 -7.34 1.50
C LEU A 241 -16.87 -6.97 0.34
N LEU A 242 -16.61 -7.47 -0.88
CA LEU A 242 -17.49 -7.28 -2.04
C LEU A 242 -18.88 -7.89 -1.81
N VAL A 243 -18.96 -9.11 -1.26
CA VAL A 243 -20.23 -9.78 -0.95
C VAL A 243 -20.98 -9.02 0.13
N ARG A 244 -20.30 -8.59 1.20
CA ARG A 244 -20.89 -7.77 2.26
C ARG A 244 -21.42 -6.44 1.72
N GLY A 245 -20.62 -5.73 0.91
CA GLY A 245 -21.03 -4.49 0.27
C GLY A 245 -22.25 -4.67 -0.63
N GLY A 246 -22.29 -5.77 -1.40
CA GLY A 246 -23.44 -6.12 -2.23
C GLY A 246 -24.72 -6.38 -1.41
N ALA A 247 -24.60 -7.08 -0.28
CA ALA A 247 -25.72 -7.33 0.63
C ALA A 247 -26.26 -6.03 1.25
N LEU A 248 -25.37 -5.13 1.67
CA LEU A 248 -25.75 -3.81 2.19
C LEU A 248 -26.44 -2.95 1.12
N MET A 249 -25.92 -2.99 -0.12
CA MET A 249 -26.55 -2.28 -1.24
C MET A 249 -27.95 -2.82 -1.54
N ALA A 250 -28.15 -4.15 -1.47
CA ALA A 250 -29.45 -4.78 -1.66
C ALA A 250 -30.44 -4.43 -0.53
N ALA A 251 -29.95 -4.23 0.69
CA ALA A 251 -30.74 -3.75 1.83
C ALA A 251 -31.04 -2.24 1.77
N GLY A 252 -30.42 -1.50 0.85
CA GLY A 252 -30.56 -0.04 0.72
C GLY A 252 -29.63 0.77 1.63
N ASP A 253 -28.74 0.13 2.38
CA ASP A 253 -27.70 0.81 3.17
C ASP A 253 -26.50 1.15 2.27
N TYR A 254 -26.66 2.24 1.51
CA TYR A 254 -25.63 2.69 0.58
C TYR A 254 -24.39 3.27 1.26
N GLU A 255 -24.50 3.80 2.48
CA GLU A 255 -23.36 4.31 3.25
C GLU A 255 -22.49 3.15 3.75
N GLY A 256 -23.11 2.14 4.36
CA GLY A 256 -22.43 0.91 4.76
C GLY A 256 -21.81 0.18 3.56
N ALA A 257 -22.54 0.09 2.44
CA ALA A 257 -22.03 -0.51 1.20
C ALA A 257 -20.81 0.24 0.65
N HIS A 258 -20.88 1.58 0.58
CA HIS A 258 -19.77 2.41 0.14
C HIS A 258 -18.52 2.21 1.01
N SER A 259 -18.69 2.16 2.34
CA SER A 259 -17.58 1.89 3.28
C SER A 259 -16.93 0.53 3.01
N ALA A 260 -17.72 -0.54 2.86
CA ALA A 260 -17.21 -1.88 2.58
C ALA A 260 -16.46 -1.97 1.24
N PHE A 261 -17.01 -1.38 0.17
CA PHE A 261 -16.35 -1.36 -1.14
C PHE A 261 -15.08 -0.51 -1.16
N ARG A 262 -15.07 0.63 -0.46
CA ARG A 262 -13.87 1.44 -0.33
C ARG A 262 -12.75 0.67 0.40
N GLN A 263 -13.10 0.00 1.49
CA GLN A 263 -12.15 -0.86 2.20
C GLN A 263 -11.60 -1.96 1.29
N ALA A 264 -12.45 -2.62 0.51
CA ALA A 264 -12.04 -3.64 -0.46
C ALA A 264 -11.07 -3.10 -1.53
N ALA A 265 -11.29 -1.88 -2.02
CA ALA A 265 -10.42 -1.24 -3.00
C ALA A 265 -9.05 -0.83 -2.42
N GLU A 266 -9.01 -0.45 -1.13
CA GLU A 266 -7.80 0.04 -0.45
C GLU A 266 -6.94 -1.11 0.15
N LEU A 267 -7.53 -2.24 0.53
CA LEU A 267 -6.87 -3.31 1.29
C LEU A 267 -5.68 -3.94 0.54
N HIS A 268 -5.89 -4.32 -0.74
CA HIS A 268 -4.85 -4.97 -1.56
C HIS A 268 -4.83 -4.41 -3.00
N PRO A 269 -4.09 -3.31 -3.25
CA PRO A 269 -3.99 -2.73 -4.59
C PRO A 269 -3.33 -3.66 -5.63
N SER A 270 -2.61 -4.70 -5.20
CA SER A 270 -1.95 -5.68 -6.07
C SER A 270 -2.91 -6.65 -6.76
N VAL A 271 -4.11 -6.86 -6.22
CA VAL A 271 -5.16 -7.73 -6.81
C VAL A 271 -6.05 -6.88 -7.73
N GLY A 272 -5.44 -6.42 -8.82
CA GLY A 272 -5.93 -5.27 -9.58
C GLY A 272 -7.28 -5.42 -10.28
N ASP A 273 -7.81 -6.63 -10.48
CA ASP A 273 -9.15 -6.88 -11.03
C ASP A 273 -10.25 -6.63 -9.98
N LEU A 274 -10.14 -7.27 -8.81
CA LEU A 274 -11.12 -7.14 -7.73
C LEU A 274 -11.12 -5.74 -7.11
N SER A 275 -9.95 -5.14 -6.95
CA SER A 275 -9.84 -3.78 -6.39
C SER A 275 -10.44 -2.72 -7.33
N LYS A 276 -10.34 -2.91 -8.65
CA LYS A 276 -11.05 -2.07 -9.64
C LYS A 276 -12.56 -2.25 -9.55
N GLN A 277 -13.03 -3.49 -9.48
CA GLN A 277 -14.45 -3.78 -9.31
C GLN A 277 -14.99 -3.13 -8.03
N ALA A 278 -14.27 -3.22 -6.92
CA ALA A 278 -14.63 -2.58 -5.67
C ALA A 278 -14.73 -1.05 -5.80
N ALA A 279 -13.76 -0.41 -6.48
CA ALA A 279 -13.78 1.03 -6.73
C ALA A 279 -14.98 1.46 -7.59
N GLU A 280 -15.32 0.70 -8.63
CA GLU A 280 -16.50 0.95 -9.46
C GLU A 280 -17.81 0.83 -8.66
N GLN A 281 -17.93 -0.19 -7.81
CA GLN A 281 -19.09 -0.36 -6.93
C GLN A 281 -19.20 0.75 -5.89
N ALA A 282 -18.08 1.20 -5.32
CA ALA A 282 -18.04 2.35 -4.42
C ALA A 282 -18.54 3.62 -5.13
N ALA A 283 -18.10 3.88 -6.37
CA ALA A 283 -18.56 5.01 -7.16
C ALA A 283 -20.08 4.95 -7.42
N GLN A 284 -20.64 3.76 -7.70
CA GLN A 284 -22.08 3.58 -7.85
C GLN A 284 -22.86 3.88 -6.56
N CYS A 285 -22.38 3.42 -5.40
CA CYS A 285 -23.00 3.76 -4.12
C CYS A 285 -23.01 5.27 -3.88
N ARG A 286 -21.88 5.92 -4.15
CA ARG A 286 -21.73 7.37 -3.98
C ARG A 286 -22.69 8.15 -4.88
N GLN A 287 -22.86 7.71 -6.13
CA GLN A 287 -23.85 8.29 -7.04
C GLN A 287 -25.28 8.14 -6.52
N LYS A 288 -25.65 6.98 -5.96
CA LYS A 288 -26.98 6.75 -5.39
C LYS A 288 -27.24 7.60 -4.15
N LEU A 289 -26.25 7.74 -3.26
CA LEU A 289 -26.34 8.63 -2.09
C LEU A 289 -26.54 10.08 -2.50
N ALA A 290 -25.75 10.57 -3.45
CA ALA A 290 -25.87 11.92 -4.00
C ALA A 290 -27.27 12.16 -4.59
N MET A 291 -27.80 11.18 -5.35
CA MET A 291 -29.15 11.26 -5.92
C MET A 291 -30.24 11.24 -4.83
N GLY A 292 -30.09 10.44 -3.78
CA GLY A 292 -31.01 10.43 -2.65
C GLY A 292 -31.10 11.80 -1.96
N ARG A 293 -29.96 12.48 -1.77
CA ARG A 293 -29.91 13.85 -1.24
C ARG A 293 -30.53 14.86 -2.20
N TYR A 294 -30.31 14.70 -3.50
CA TYR A 294 -30.92 15.55 -4.52
C TYR A 294 -32.45 15.44 -4.50
N GLU A 295 -32.98 14.22 -4.40
CA GLU A 295 -34.43 13.98 -4.30
C GLU A 295 -35.03 14.57 -3.02
N GLN A 296 -34.31 14.50 -1.87
CA GLN A 296 -34.71 15.19 -0.64
C GLN A 296 -34.80 16.71 -0.86
N ALA A 297 -33.79 17.29 -1.51
CA ALA A 297 -33.80 18.72 -1.86
C ALA A 297 -34.97 19.06 -2.79
N ARG A 298 -35.27 18.21 -3.79
CA ARG A 298 -36.39 18.45 -4.70
C ARG A 298 -37.73 18.40 -3.97
N ARG A 299 -37.97 17.41 -3.11
CA ARG A 299 -39.20 17.31 -2.31
C ARG A 299 -39.38 18.49 -1.37
N ALA A 300 -38.32 18.92 -0.67
CA ALA A 300 -38.38 20.09 0.19
C ALA A 300 -38.77 21.37 -0.57
N LEU A 301 -38.39 21.48 -1.86
CA LEU A 301 -38.79 22.61 -2.72
C LEU A 301 -40.25 22.49 -3.19
N GLU A 302 -40.65 21.31 -3.67
CA GLU A 302 -41.93 21.08 -4.34
C GLU A 302 -43.10 20.92 -3.35
N GLU A 303 -42.87 20.20 -2.24
CA GLU A 303 -43.91 19.84 -1.26
C GLU A 303 -43.98 20.88 -0.13
N ASP A 304 -42.84 21.16 0.51
CA ASP A 304 -42.80 21.96 1.74
C ASP A 304 -42.55 23.46 1.48
N LYS A 305 -42.04 23.80 0.29
CA LYS A 305 -41.50 25.13 -0.04
C LYS A 305 -40.45 25.63 0.98
N ASP A 306 -39.73 24.71 1.64
CA ASP A 306 -38.69 25.03 2.61
C ASP A 306 -37.37 25.31 1.89
N TYR A 307 -37.21 26.55 1.43
CA TYR A 307 -36.00 26.98 0.72
C TYR A 307 -34.71 26.84 1.54
N THR A 308 -34.79 26.87 2.87
CA THR A 308 -33.61 26.74 3.74
C THR A 308 -33.12 25.29 3.75
N LEU A 309 -34.04 24.34 3.91
CA LEU A 309 -33.73 22.92 3.87
C LEU A 309 -33.20 22.49 2.50
N VAL A 310 -33.78 23.01 1.42
CA VAL A 310 -33.31 22.77 0.05
C VAL A 310 -31.84 23.20 -0.10
N LEU A 311 -31.51 24.43 0.30
CA LEU A 311 -30.14 24.95 0.19
C LEU A 311 -29.16 24.14 1.04
N HIS A 312 -29.57 23.70 2.23
CA HIS A 312 -28.76 22.83 3.08
C HIS A 312 -28.40 21.51 2.37
N HIS A 313 -29.38 20.81 1.80
CA HIS A 313 -29.11 19.58 1.05
C HIS A 313 -28.23 19.81 -0.18
N LEU A 314 -28.40 20.93 -0.88
CA LEU A 314 -27.57 21.29 -2.03
C LEU A 314 -26.13 21.63 -1.61
N ASP A 315 -25.91 22.23 -0.45
CA ASP A 315 -24.57 22.46 0.12
C ASP A 315 -23.91 21.12 0.50
N THR A 316 -24.65 20.19 1.12
CA THR A 316 -24.16 18.83 1.41
C THR A 316 -23.72 18.12 0.13
N ILE A 317 -24.52 18.21 -0.95
CA ILE A 317 -24.16 17.62 -2.26
C ILE A 317 -22.85 18.21 -2.78
N ALA A 318 -22.68 19.53 -2.73
CA ALA A 318 -21.47 20.19 -3.21
C ALA A 318 -20.22 19.80 -2.41
N ASN A 319 -20.35 19.67 -1.09
CA ASN A 319 -19.22 19.39 -0.19
C ASN A 319 -18.84 17.90 -0.16
N GLU A 320 -19.82 17.00 -0.09
CA GLU A 320 -19.59 15.56 0.11
C GLU A 320 -19.53 14.79 -1.22
N PHE A 321 -20.17 15.29 -2.28
CA PHE A 321 -20.34 14.58 -3.55
C PHE A 321 -19.85 15.38 -4.77
N GLY A 322 -18.89 16.31 -4.56
CA GLY A 322 -18.34 17.17 -5.62
C GLY A 322 -17.68 16.43 -6.79
N ASP A 323 -17.36 15.15 -6.63
CA ASP A 323 -16.85 14.26 -7.67
C ASP A 323 -17.95 13.68 -8.59
N VAL A 324 -19.21 13.67 -8.15
CA VAL A 324 -20.35 13.13 -8.91
C VAL A 324 -20.94 14.19 -9.85
N GLN A 325 -20.26 14.44 -10.97
CA GLN A 325 -20.57 15.55 -11.89
C GLN A 325 -22.04 15.62 -12.35
N SER A 326 -22.66 14.47 -12.64
CA SER A 326 -24.05 14.42 -13.09
C SER A 326 -25.04 14.99 -12.06
N VAL A 327 -24.82 14.71 -10.76
CA VAL A 327 -25.66 15.22 -9.68
C VAL A 327 -25.35 16.68 -9.41
N ILE A 328 -24.08 17.10 -9.52
CA ILE A 328 -23.68 18.50 -9.34
C ILE A 328 -24.35 19.42 -10.38
N THR A 329 -24.44 19.00 -11.64
CA THR A 329 -25.16 19.78 -12.68
C THR A 329 -26.65 19.92 -12.34
N GLN A 330 -27.29 18.85 -11.87
CA GLN A 330 -28.70 18.90 -11.47
C GLN A 330 -28.92 19.76 -10.21
N ALA A 331 -28.02 19.65 -9.23
CA ALA A 331 -28.06 20.40 -7.99
C ALA A 331 -27.87 21.91 -8.22
N SER A 332 -27.00 22.31 -9.16
CA SER A 332 -26.78 23.72 -9.50
C SER A 332 -27.99 24.34 -10.20
N GLU A 333 -28.65 23.62 -11.11
CA GLU A 333 -29.91 24.07 -11.70
C GLU A 333 -31.03 24.16 -10.66
N LEU A 334 -31.13 23.18 -9.75
CA LEU A 334 -32.09 23.21 -8.65
C LEU A 334 -31.82 24.39 -7.71
N ARG A 335 -30.57 24.71 -7.41
CA ARG A 335 -30.17 25.89 -6.61
C ARG A 335 -30.69 27.17 -7.25
N ARG A 336 -30.40 27.37 -8.55
CA ARG A 336 -30.85 28.54 -9.29
C ARG A 336 -32.38 28.70 -9.22
N ARG A 337 -33.13 27.62 -9.46
CA ARG A 337 -34.60 27.63 -9.34
C ARG A 337 -35.08 27.93 -7.92
N THR A 338 -34.40 27.40 -6.91
CA THR A 338 -34.71 27.63 -5.49
C THR A 338 -34.50 29.10 -5.13
N GLU A 339 -33.40 29.71 -5.55
CA GLU A 339 -33.11 31.13 -5.32
C GLU A 339 -34.11 32.03 -6.04
N GLU A 340 -34.49 31.71 -7.28
CA GLU A 340 -35.54 32.40 -8.04
C GLU A 340 -36.94 32.23 -7.40
N ALA A 341 -37.25 31.07 -6.83
CA ALA A 341 -38.51 30.84 -6.14
C ALA A 341 -38.54 31.58 -4.79
N ARG A 342 -37.45 31.51 -4.01
CA ARG A 342 -37.30 32.20 -2.74
C ARG A 342 -37.38 33.72 -2.91
N SER A 343 -36.70 34.28 -3.92
CA SER A 343 -36.76 35.72 -4.19
C SER A 343 -38.19 36.14 -4.55
N ARG A 344 -38.89 35.40 -5.41
CA ARG A 344 -40.30 35.65 -5.73
C ARG A 344 -41.20 35.60 -4.50
N ALA A 345 -41.07 34.57 -3.67
CA ALA A 345 -41.85 34.42 -2.44
C ALA A 345 -41.63 35.60 -1.47
N LEU A 346 -40.37 36.04 -1.28
CA LEU A 346 -40.06 37.21 -0.45
C LEU A 346 -40.70 38.50 -0.96
N VAL A 347 -40.72 38.71 -2.28
CA VAL A 347 -41.34 39.90 -2.86
C VAL A 347 -42.88 39.81 -2.75
N GLN A 348 -43.48 38.63 -2.93
CA GLN A 348 -44.91 38.41 -2.69
C GLN A 348 -45.31 38.66 -1.23
N ASP A 349 -44.53 38.18 -0.26
CA ASP A 349 -44.78 38.43 1.17
C ASP A 349 -44.69 39.92 1.50
N ARG A 350 -43.72 40.63 0.92
CA ARG A 350 -43.61 42.10 1.07
C ARG A 350 -44.83 42.81 0.50
N TYR A 351 -45.28 42.40 -0.69
CA TYR A 351 -46.48 42.96 -1.32
C TYR A 351 -47.71 42.73 -0.43
N ALA A 352 -47.97 41.50 0.01
CA ALA A 352 -49.10 41.16 0.87
C ALA A 352 -49.10 41.95 2.19
N ASN A 353 -47.93 42.14 2.79
CA ASN A 353 -47.77 42.96 3.99
C ASN A 353 -48.03 44.45 3.72
N ALA A 354 -47.54 44.99 2.60
CA ALA A 354 -47.77 46.38 2.22
C ALA A 354 -49.26 46.66 1.93
N VAL A 355 -49.96 45.75 1.26
CA VAL A 355 -51.42 45.83 1.06
C VAL A 355 -52.15 45.86 2.39
N ARG A 356 -51.85 44.93 3.31
CA ARG A 356 -52.47 44.90 4.64
C ARG A 356 -52.25 46.20 5.41
N GLN A 357 -51.02 46.71 5.43
CA GLN A 357 -50.69 47.97 6.10
C GLN A 357 -51.37 49.19 5.45
N LEU A 358 -51.55 49.17 4.12
CA LEU A 358 -52.24 50.23 3.39
C LEU A 358 -53.72 50.26 3.76
N GLU A 359 -54.36 49.10 3.83
CA GLU A 359 -55.75 48.99 4.26
C GLU A 359 -55.97 49.49 5.67
N ASP A 360 -55.08 49.10 6.60
CA ASP A 360 -55.12 49.58 7.98
C ASP A 360 -54.89 51.10 8.05
N SER A 361 -53.95 51.63 7.25
CA SER A 361 -53.70 53.08 7.18
C SER A 361 -54.89 53.86 6.62
N LEU A 362 -55.61 53.29 5.65
CA LEU A 362 -56.83 53.89 5.11
C LEU A 362 -57.99 53.85 6.10
N LYS A 363 -58.15 52.75 6.85
CA LYS A 363 -59.16 52.62 7.92
C LYS A 363 -58.92 53.61 9.06
N ASP A 364 -57.65 53.77 9.45
CA ASP A 364 -57.25 54.68 10.52
C ASP A 364 -57.14 56.15 10.07
N GLY A 365 -57.29 56.42 8.78
CA GLY A 365 -57.16 57.75 8.18
C GLY A 365 -55.75 58.35 8.26
N ASN A 366 -54.70 57.53 8.38
CA ASN A 366 -53.32 57.97 8.26
C ASN A 366 -52.93 58.09 6.78
N LEU A 367 -53.40 59.17 6.14
CA LEU A 367 -53.25 59.38 4.71
C LEU A 367 -51.79 59.54 4.23
N PRO A 368 -50.87 60.18 4.97
CA PRO A 368 -49.47 60.23 4.57
C PRO A 368 -48.84 58.83 4.52
N ARG A 369 -49.08 57.99 5.53
CA ARG A 369 -48.59 56.61 5.52
C ARG A 369 -49.21 55.78 4.40
N ALA A 370 -50.50 55.98 4.12
CA ALA A 370 -51.17 55.32 3.00
C ALA A 370 -50.56 55.70 1.64
N ARG A 371 -50.12 56.96 1.47
CA ARG A 371 -49.42 57.40 0.25
C ARG A 371 -48.04 56.78 0.09
N GLU A 372 -47.27 56.68 1.18
CA GLU A 372 -45.96 55.99 1.19
C GLU A 372 -46.12 54.53 0.79
N LEU A 373 -47.04 53.81 1.44
CA LEU A 373 -47.28 52.39 1.14
C LEU A 373 -47.80 52.16 -0.28
N LEU A 374 -48.59 53.10 -0.83
CA LEU A 374 -48.99 53.05 -2.23
C LEU A 374 -47.80 53.22 -3.18
N ALA A 375 -46.84 54.10 -2.85
CA ALA A 375 -45.62 54.25 -3.64
C ALA A 375 -44.77 52.97 -3.59
N ASP A 376 -44.62 52.37 -2.41
CA ASP A 376 -43.93 51.08 -2.24
C ASP A 376 -44.61 49.97 -3.06
N LEU A 377 -45.95 49.90 -3.06
CA LEU A 377 -46.70 48.94 -3.88
C LEU A 377 -46.49 49.15 -5.37
N LYS A 378 -46.44 50.40 -5.86
CA LYS A 378 -46.12 50.70 -7.27
C LYS A 378 -44.70 50.24 -7.63
N GLN A 379 -43.73 50.46 -6.75
CA GLN A 379 -42.36 49.98 -6.96
C GLN A 379 -42.30 48.45 -6.99
N LEU A 380 -43.04 47.76 -6.11
CA LEU A 380 -43.14 46.30 -6.11
C LEU A 380 -43.86 45.78 -7.37
N GLN A 381 -44.85 46.50 -7.88
CA GLN A 381 -45.52 46.17 -9.14
C GLN A 381 -44.55 46.25 -10.33
N GLU A 382 -43.71 47.29 -10.40
CA GLU A 382 -42.68 47.43 -11.44
C GLU A 382 -41.64 46.30 -11.40
N GLN A 383 -41.41 45.70 -10.22
CA GLN A 383 -40.56 44.52 -10.05
C GLN A 383 -41.20 43.21 -10.55
N GLY A 384 -42.40 43.26 -11.12
CA GLY A 384 -43.04 42.12 -11.78
C GLY A 384 -43.71 41.14 -10.81
N VAL A 385 -44.11 41.60 -9.63
CA VAL A 385 -44.89 40.79 -8.67
C VAL A 385 -46.21 40.38 -9.31
N ARG A 386 -46.57 39.10 -9.15
CA ARG A 386 -47.88 38.57 -9.53
C ARG A 386 -48.73 38.42 -8.28
N SER A 387 -50.00 38.80 -8.35
CA SER A 387 -50.99 38.48 -7.33
C SER A 387 -51.22 36.99 -7.39
N ASP A 388 -51.04 36.32 -6.26
CA ASP A 388 -51.29 34.89 -6.17
C ASP A 388 -52.81 34.68 -6.22
N GLY A 389 -53.33 34.24 -7.37
CA GLY A 389 -54.71 33.82 -7.53
C GLY A 389 -55.77 34.91 -7.77
N ALA A 390 -55.40 36.18 -7.94
CA ALA A 390 -56.38 37.19 -8.35
C ALA A 390 -56.57 37.14 -9.88
N THR A 391 -57.81 36.94 -10.31
CA THR A 391 -58.25 37.09 -11.71
C THR A 391 -58.12 38.52 -12.24
N GLU A 392 -57.84 39.49 -11.37
CA GLU A 392 -57.63 40.90 -11.71
C GLU A 392 -56.13 41.21 -11.85
N ASP A 393 -55.79 41.93 -12.93
CA ASP A 393 -54.45 42.47 -13.17
C ASP A 393 -54.02 43.35 -11.99
N LEU A 394 -52.80 43.13 -11.48
CA LEU A 394 -52.20 43.87 -10.36
C LEU A 394 -52.29 45.39 -10.55
N ALA A 395 -52.19 45.84 -11.80
CA ALA A 395 -52.34 47.24 -12.17
C ALA A 395 -53.72 47.80 -11.83
N THR A 396 -54.78 46.99 -11.98
CA THR A 396 -56.16 47.36 -11.66
C THR A 396 -56.34 47.50 -10.15
N GLU A 397 -55.78 46.57 -9.38
CA GLU A 397 -55.84 46.59 -7.92
C GLU A 397 -55.10 47.83 -7.35
N VAL A 398 -53.87 48.09 -7.81
CA VAL A 398 -53.09 49.28 -7.42
C VAL A 398 -53.81 50.58 -7.82
N ALA A 399 -54.42 50.64 -9.01
CA ALA A 399 -55.22 51.79 -9.43
C ALA A 399 -56.47 52.00 -8.55
N GLY A 400 -57.08 50.91 -8.06
CA GLY A 400 -58.19 50.95 -7.09
C GLY A 400 -57.75 51.55 -5.76
N TYR A 401 -56.61 51.12 -5.22
CA TYR A 401 -56.02 51.72 -4.02
C TYR A 401 -55.65 53.19 -4.21
N GLU A 402 -55.07 53.54 -5.36
CA GLU A 402 -54.76 54.94 -5.68
C GLU A 402 -55.99 55.83 -5.67
N ARG A 403 -57.11 55.36 -6.24
CA ARG A 403 -58.38 56.07 -6.21
C ARG A 403 -58.86 56.26 -4.77
N ARG A 404 -58.86 55.21 -3.95
CA ARG A 404 -59.27 55.27 -2.54
C ARG A 404 -58.45 56.25 -1.72
N VAL A 405 -57.12 56.23 -1.88
CA VAL A 405 -56.21 57.18 -1.20
C VAL A 405 -56.50 58.62 -1.65
N ARG A 406 -56.74 58.83 -2.94
CA ARG A 406 -57.06 60.15 -3.50
C ARG A 406 -58.39 60.69 -3.00
N GLU A 407 -59.44 59.88 -3.00
CA GLU A 407 -60.77 60.23 -2.50
C GLU A 407 -60.73 60.56 -1.00
N ALA A 408 -60.02 59.74 -0.20
CA ALA A 408 -59.86 59.99 1.23
C ALA A 408 -59.08 61.29 1.49
N ALA A 409 -58.06 61.60 0.71
CA ALA A 409 -57.32 62.85 0.80
C ALA A 409 -58.15 64.08 0.39
N GLN A 410 -58.92 63.98 -0.70
CA GLN A 410 -59.83 65.05 -1.11
C GLN A 410 -60.91 65.31 -0.06
N ALA A 411 -61.44 64.25 0.55
CA ALA A 411 -62.38 64.37 1.65
C ALA A 411 -61.77 65.07 2.87
N PHE A 412 -60.54 64.69 3.28
CA PHE A 412 -59.85 65.35 4.39
C PHE A 412 -59.60 66.84 4.10
N GLU A 413 -59.10 67.18 2.91
CA GLU A 413 -58.84 68.57 2.53
C GLU A 413 -60.12 69.41 2.47
N SER A 414 -61.22 68.84 1.96
CA SER A 414 -62.53 69.51 1.95
C SER A 414 -63.03 69.76 3.38
N ASP A 415 -62.91 68.75 4.25
CA ASP A 415 -63.29 68.86 5.66
C ASP A 415 -62.44 69.93 6.37
N ARG A 416 -61.12 69.99 6.07
CA ARG A 416 -60.18 70.99 6.56
C ARG A 416 -60.53 72.41 6.11
N MET A 417 -60.83 72.64 4.83
CA MET A 417 -61.19 73.97 4.32
C MET A 417 -62.49 74.49 4.96
N VAL A 418 -63.47 73.61 5.18
CA VAL A 418 -64.72 73.95 5.88
C VAL A 418 -64.43 74.34 7.33
N LEU A 419 -63.60 73.56 8.03
CA LEU A 419 -63.18 73.86 9.39
C LEU A 419 -62.49 75.23 9.48
N GLU A 420 -61.50 75.48 8.63
CA GLU A 420 -60.77 76.75 8.58
C GLU A 420 -61.71 77.94 8.27
N SER A 421 -62.70 77.75 7.41
CA SER A 421 -63.73 78.76 7.10
C SER A 421 -64.59 79.09 8.32
N PHE A 422 -65.04 78.09 9.09
CA PHE A 422 -65.79 78.32 10.33
C PHE A 422 -64.96 79.04 11.38
N VAL A 423 -63.67 78.67 11.54
CA VAL A 423 -62.74 79.36 12.45
C VAL A 423 -62.58 80.84 12.04
N ARG A 424 -62.38 81.13 10.75
CA ARG A 424 -62.26 82.51 10.24
C ARG A 424 -63.54 83.34 10.44
N GLN A 425 -64.71 82.71 10.33
CA GLN A 425 -66.01 83.35 10.53
C GLN A 425 -66.44 83.43 12.01
N GLN A 426 -65.59 82.99 12.95
CA GLN A 426 -65.89 82.89 14.38
C GLN A 426 -67.10 81.99 14.72
N LYS A 427 -67.44 81.04 13.84
CA LYS A 427 -68.49 80.02 14.04
C LYS A 427 -67.91 78.83 14.83
N LEU A 428 -67.58 79.08 16.10
CA LEU A 428 -66.86 78.13 16.96
C LEU A 428 -67.62 76.83 17.24
N PRO A 429 -68.95 76.83 17.50
CA PRO A 429 -69.71 75.59 17.68
C PRO A 429 -69.63 74.66 16.46
N GLU A 430 -69.85 75.21 15.26
CA GLU A 430 -69.79 74.47 14.01
C GLU A 430 -68.37 73.97 13.69
N ALA A 431 -67.34 74.77 14.03
CA ALA A 431 -65.94 74.35 13.91
C ALA A 431 -65.63 73.14 14.82
N ARG A 432 -66.11 73.14 16.07
CA ARG A 432 -65.90 72.02 17.02
C ARG A 432 -66.62 70.76 16.56
N ASP A 433 -67.85 70.88 16.07
CA ASP A 433 -68.60 69.73 15.53
C ASP A 433 -67.90 69.15 14.31
N ARG A 434 -67.38 70.00 13.43
CA ARG A 434 -66.62 69.56 12.27
C ARG A 434 -65.32 68.87 12.64
N LEU A 435 -64.57 69.41 13.61
CA LEU A 435 -63.36 68.78 14.14
C LEU A 435 -63.65 67.40 14.76
N ARG A 436 -64.76 67.25 15.50
CA ARG A 436 -65.20 65.96 16.05
C ARG A 436 -65.47 64.93 14.94
N GLN A 437 -66.16 65.33 13.87
CA GLN A 437 -66.39 64.46 12.70
C GLN A 437 -65.08 64.07 12.02
N MET A 438 -64.15 65.02 11.84
CA MET A 438 -62.83 64.74 11.26
C MET A 438 -62.02 63.75 12.11
N LYS A 439 -62.07 63.88 13.45
CA LYS A 439 -61.42 62.94 14.38
C LYS A 439 -62.02 61.53 14.32
N GLN A 440 -63.33 61.41 14.11
CA GLN A 440 -63.97 60.10 13.94
C GLN A 440 -63.59 59.43 12.62
N LYS A 441 -63.52 60.23 11.55
CA LYS A 441 -63.27 59.73 10.19
C LYS A 441 -61.78 59.50 9.89
N PHE A 442 -60.90 60.28 10.53
CA PHE A 442 -59.45 60.24 10.28
C PHE A 442 -58.63 60.18 11.58
N PRO A 443 -58.88 59.21 12.47
CA PRO A 443 -58.39 59.24 13.85
C PRO A 443 -56.87 59.34 14.00
N ARG A 444 -56.09 58.90 13.02
CA ARG A 444 -54.62 58.95 13.03
C ARG A 444 -54.00 59.93 12.03
N HIS A 445 -54.75 60.90 11.52
CA HIS A 445 -54.19 61.88 10.60
C HIS A 445 -53.22 62.84 11.32
N PRO A 446 -51.98 63.01 10.85
CA PRO A 446 -50.94 63.76 11.58
C PRO A 446 -51.23 65.27 11.68
N ASP A 447 -52.09 65.82 10.82
CA ASP A 447 -52.50 67.23 10.90
C ASP A 447 -53.61 67.50 11.94
N LEU A 448 -54.28 66.46 12.48
CA LEU A 448 -55.36 66.66 13.45
C LEU A 448 -54.91 67.42 14.71
N PRO A 449 -53.76 67.14 15.34
CA PRO A 449 -53.28 67.93 16.49
C PRO A 449 -53.10 69.41 16.17
N ARG A 450 -52.65 69.74 14.95
CA ARG A 450 -52.50 71.12 14.50
C ARG A 450 -53.85 71.81 14.28
N LEU A 451 -54.82 71.10 13.72
CA LEU A 451 -56.20 71.59 13.53
C LEU A 451 -56.95 71.73 14.85
N GLU A 452 -56.65 70.87 15.83
CA GLU A 452 -57.19 71.00 17.18
C GLU A 452 -56.67 72.26 17.88
N ALA A 453 -55.39 72.57 17.75
CA ALA A 453 -54.81 73.78 18.31
C ALA A 453 -55.38 75.08 17.70
N SER A 454 -55.96 75.03 16.49
CA SER A 454 -56.55 76.21 15.84
C SER A 454 -58.03 76.45 16.21
N VAL A 455 -58.68 75.50 16.89
CA VAL A 455 -60.06 75.62 17.38
C VAL A 455 -60.03 75.83 18.90
N PRO A 456 -60.40 77.02 19.42
CA PRO A 456 -60.39 77.28 20.85
C PRO A 456 -61.23 76.27 21.63
N ALA A 457 -60.63 75.71 22.70
CA ALA A 457 -61.37 74.95 23.71
C ALA A 457 -62.43 75.84 24.37
N GLU A 458 -63.48 75.23 24.95
CA GLU A 458 -64.48 75.95 25.75
C GLU A 458 -63.89 76.63 26.98
#